data_AF-A0A2M7PWW4-F1
#
_entry.id   AF-A0A2M7PWW4-F1
#
_cell.length_a   1.000
_cell.length_b   1.000
_cell.length_c   1.000
_cell.angle_alpha   90.00
_cell.angle_beta   90.00
_cell.angle_gamma   90.00
#
_symmetry.space_group_name_H-M   'P 1'
#
loop_
_entity.id
_entity.type
_entity.pdbx_description
1 polymer ?
#
loop_
_entity_poly.entity_id
_entity_poly.type
_entity_poly.pdbx_seq_one_letter_code
_entity_poly.pdbx_strand_id
1 'polypeptide(L)'
;MDLRELRYGIETVKRTREQIAWAIHSVVCGHVRHIGQPASYDPWEVEDLRGRKWKVVNDASLTNVPSHLRAELVSPVLTYDDLEQLQEVVRAIRKAGGKINSQCGIHIH
;
A
#
# COMPACT_ATOMS: atom_id res chain seq x y z
N MET A 1 9.82 9.79 19.54
CA MET A 1 9.24 9.30 18.28
C MET A 1 8.92 10.50 17.43
N ASP A 2 9.62 10.68 16.33
CA ASP A 2 9.32 11.75 15.36
C ASP A 2 8.35 11.18 14.33
N LEU A 3 7.17 11.78 14.19
CA LEU A 3 6.15 11.29 13.26
C LEU A 3 6.61 11.38 11.79
N ARG A 4 7.64 12.17 11.50
CA ARG A 4 8.18 12.38 10.15
C ARG A 4 9.13 11.27 9.68
N GLU A 5 9.44 10.32 10.55
CA GLU A 5 10.34 9.19 10.24
C GLU A 5 9.59 7.86 10.10
N LEU A 6 8.26 7.90 10.05
CA LEU A 6 7.40 6.74 10.17
C LEU A 6 6.86 6.28 8.82
N ARG A 7 6.54 4.99 8.78
CA ARG A 7 5.83 4.36 7.67
C ARG A 7 4.42 4.00 8.12
N TYR A 8 3.49 4.10 7.19
CA TYR A 8 2.08 3.80 7.41
C TYR A 8 1.72 2.49 6.71
N GLY A 9 1.13 1.57 7.47
CA GLY A 9 0.45 0.38 6.99
C GLY A 9 -1.05 0.67 6.80
N ILE A 10 -1.59 0.35 5.63
CA ILE A 10 -3.02 0.55 5.30
C ILE A 10 -3.55 -0.71 4.63
N GLU A 11 -4.38 -1.47 5.35
CA GLU A 11 -4.97 -2.71 4.85
C GLU A 11 -6.18 -2.47 3.94
N THR A 12 -6.26 -3.26 2.89
CA THR A 12 -7.31 -3.21 1.89
C THR A 12 -7.68 -4.61 1.38
N VAL A 13 -8.91 -4.72 0.91
CA VAL A 13 -9.49 -5.96 0.39
C VAL A 13 -10.11 -5.75 -0.99
N LYS A 14 -10.54 -6.85 -1.62
CA LYS A 14 -11.24 -6.91 -2.93
C LYS A 14 -10.41 -6.61 -4.17
N ARG A 15 -9.15 -6.20 -4.03
CA ARG A 15 -8.23 -5.97 -5.15
C ARG A 15 -6.94 -6.73 -4.94
N THR A 16 -6.32 -7.13 -6.04
CA THR A 16 -5.00 -7.77 -6.00
C THR A 16 -3.94 -6.76 -5.62
N ARG A 17 -2.81 -7.23 -5.07
CA ARG A 17 -1.66 -6.37 -4.75
C ARG A 17 -1.17 -5.58 -5.97
N GLU A 18 -1.17 -6.20 -7.14
CA GLU A 18 -0.90 -5.54 -8.42
C GLU A 18 -1.85 -4.37 -8.70
N GLN A 19 -3.16 -4.58 -8.57
CA GLN A 19 -4.16 -3.53 -8.82
C GLN A 19 -3.99 -2.36 -7.84
N ILE A 20 -3.67 -2.65 -6.58
CA ILE A 20 -3.36 -1.62 -5.58
C ILE A 20 -2.06 -0.88 -5.94
N ALA A 21 -1.02 -1.59 -6.39
CA ALA A 21 0.24 -0.98 -6.83
C ALA A 21 0.02 -0.02 -8.01
N TRP A 22 -0.78 -0.40 -9.01
CA TRP A 22 -1.14 0.49 -10.11
C TRP A 22 -1.99 1.69 -9.68
N ALA A 23 -2.83 1.53 -8.66
CA ALA A 23 -3.57 2.65 -8.06
C ALA A 23 -2.61 3.65 -7.38
N ILE A 24 -1.62 3.17 -6.62
CA ILE A 24 -0.58 4.01 -6.02
C ILE A 24 0.22 4.74 -7.11
N HIS A 25 0.67 4.02 -8.14
CA HIS A 25 1.39 4.59 -9.27
C HIS A 25 0.63 5.71 -9.97
N SER A 26 -0.71 5.64 -10.05
CA SER A 26 -1.52 6.72 -10.65
C SER A 26 -1.40 8.08 -9.94
N VAL A 27 -0.89 8.09 -8.69
CA VAL A 27 -0.70 9.29 -7.87
C VAL A 27 0.78 9.66 -7.77
N VAL A 28 1.65 8.69 -7.50
CA VAL A 28 3.07 8.95 -7.21
C VAL A 28 3.97 8.83 -8.43
N CYS A 29 3.43 8.36 -9.56
CA CYS A 29 4.13 8.06 -10.81
C CYS A 29 5.29 7.06 -10.61
N GLY A 30 6.23 7.03 -11.56
CA GLY A 30 7.44 6.22 -11.47
C GLY A 30 7.28 4.82 -12.07
N HIS A 31 7.74 3.79 -11.35
CA HIS A 31 7.84 2.42 -11.89
C HIS A 31 7.21 1.38 -10.97
N VAL A 32 6.34 0.55 -11.53
CA VAL A 32 5.72 -0.59 -10.84
C VAL A 32 6.50 -1.87 -11.15
N ARG A 33 6.82 -2.66 -10.12
CA ARG A 33 7.51 -3.95 -10.26
C ARG A 33 6.92 -4.99 -9.31
N HIS A 34 6.75 -6.22 -9.81
CA HIS A 34 6.51 -7.38 -8.96
C HIS A 34 7.84 -7.87 -8.40
N ILE A 35 7.98 -7.84 -7.08
CA ILE A 35 9.21 -8.29 -6.41
C ILE A 35 9.11 -9.78 -6.08
N GLY A 36 7.94 -10.25 -5.65
CA GLY A 36 7.65 -11.68 -5.41
C GLY A 36 8.42 -12.33 -4.27
N GLN A 37 9.35 -11.62 -3.62
CA GLN A 37 10.18 -12.10 -2.52
C GLN A 37 10.15 -11.17 -1.30
N PRO A 38 9.95 -11.69 -0.07
CA PRO A 38 9.69 -13.10 0.22
C PRO A 38 8.29 -13.53 -0.25
N ALA A 39 8.17 -14.78 -0.69
CA ALA A 39 6.93 -15.32 -1.27
C ALA A 39 5.71 -15.23 -0.34
N SER A 40 5.92 -15.20 0.99
CA SER A 40 4.86 -15.03 1.99
C SER A 40 4.16 -13.67 1.90
N TYR A 41 4.92 -12.62 1.57
CA TYR A 41 4.40 -11.27 1.37
C TYR A 41 4.01 -11.01 -0.09
N ASP A 42 4.53 -11.78 -1.04
CA ASP A 42 4.33 -11.60 -2.48
C ASP A 42 4.33 -10.11 -2.90
N PRO A 43 5.41 -9.36 -2.60
CA PRO A 43 5.40 -7.91 -2.65
C PRO A 43 5.32 -7.37 -4.08
N TRP A 44 4.54 -6.31 -4.22
CA TRP A 44 4.62 -5.35 -5.31
C TRP A 44 5.26 -4.06 -4.81
N GLU A 45 6.05 -3.40 -5.65
CA GLU A 45 6.72 -2.15 -5.33
C GLU A 45 6.41 -1.09 -6.39
N VAL A 46 6.12 0.12 -5.93
CA VAL A 46 6.06 1.33 -6.75
C VAL A 46 7.20 2.23 -6.29
N GLU A 47 8.19 2.41 -7.15
CA GLU A 47 9.25 3.40 -6.94
C GLU A 47 8.77 4.73 -7.52
N ASP A 48 8.56 5.73 -6.66
CA ASP A 48 8.10 7.05 -7.09
C ASP A 48 9.21 7.87 -7.76
N LEU A 49 8.88 9.06 -8.28
CA LEU A 49 9.84 9.93 -8.97
C LEU A 49 10.99 10.44 -8.07
N ARG A 50 10.88 10.27 -6.75
CA ARG A 50 11.90 10.62 -5.76
C ARG A 50 12.75 9.40 -5.35
N GLY A 51 12.54 8.25 -5.97
CA GLY A 51 13.20 6.99 -5.61
C GLY A 51 12.69 6.36 -4.32
N ARG A 52 11.57 6.84 -3.76
CA ARG A 52 10.95 6.26 -2.56
C ARG A 52 10.09 5.07 -2.96
N LYS A 53 10.08 4.05 -2.10
CA LYS A 53 9.42 2.77 -2.37
C LYS A 53 8.14 2.65 -1.58
N TRP A 54 7.02 2.59 -2.30
CA TRP A 54 5.72 2.19 -1.78
C TRP A 54 5.55 0.71 -2.04
N LYS A 55 5.23 -0.06 -0.99
CA LYS A 55 5.07 -1.51 -1.13
C LYS A 55 3.63 -1.90 -0.96
N VAL A 56 3.22 -2.95 -1.65
CA VAL A 56 1.95 -3.62 -1.42
C VAL A 56 2.23 -5.07 -1.12
N VAL A 57 1.88 -5.51 0.07
CA VAL A 57 2.21 -6.85 0.59
C VAL A 57 0.96 -7.62 0.96
N ASN A 58 1.09 -8.93 1.05
CA ASN A 58 0.07 -9.81 1.58
C ASN A 58 0.02 -9.64 3.09
N ASP A 59 -1.15 -9.26 3.63
CA ASP A 59 -1.37 -9.23 5.06
C ASP A 59 -2.10 -10.49 5.53
N ALA A 60 -1.40 -11.30 6.32
CA ALA A 60 -1.93 -12.54 6.89
C ALA A 60 -3.02 -12.31 7.96
N SER A 61 -3.12 -11.10 8.53
CA SER A 61 -4.13 -10.71 9.52
C SER A 61 -5.54 -10.73 8.95
N LEU A 62 -5.70 -10.55 7.63
CA LEU A 62 -6.96 -10.54 6.88
C LEU A 62 -7.49 -11.97 6.64
N THR A 63 -7.65 -12.73 7.73
CA THR A 63 -7.92 -14.17 7.72
C THR A 63 -9.21 -14.57 6.98
N ASN A 64 -10.23 -13.71 6.92
CA ASN A 64 -11.50 -13.99 6.23
C ASN A 64 -11.51 -13.65 4.73
N VAL A 65 -10.38 -13.19 4.18
CA VAL A 65 -10.24 -12.75 2.79
C VAL A 65 -9.44 -13.80 2.01
N PRO A 66 -9.73 -14.09 0.73
CA PRO A 66 -8.84 -14.90 -0.10
C PRO A 66 -7.44 -14.27 -0.23
N SER A 67 -6.36 -15.06 -0.12
CA SER A 67 -4.96 -14.57 -0.09
C SER A 67 -4.59 -13.59 -1.23
N HIS A 68 -5.10 -13.82 -2.45
CA HIS A 68 -4.83 -12.95 -3.60
C HIS A 68 -5.53 -11.58 -3.53
N LEU A 69 -6.46 -11.38 -2.58
CA LEU A 69 -7.20 -10.14 -2.34
C LEU A 69 -6.85 -9.49 -0.99
N ARG A 70 -5.81 -10.00 -0.30
CA ARG A 70 -5.24 -9.40 0.91
C ARG A 70 -4.11 -8.47 0.48
N ALA A 71 -4.27 -7.18 0.72
CA ALA A 71 -3.29 -6.19 0.32
C ALA A 71 -3.13 -5.13 1.41
N GLU A 72 -1.91 -5.00 1.93
CA GLU A 72 -1.52 -3.88 2.78
C GLU A 72 -0.57 -2.97 2.00
N LEU A 73 -0.93 -1.69 1.93
CA LEU A 73 -0.02 -0.65 1.47
C LEU A 73 0.93 -0.30 2.62
N VAL A 74 2.23 -0.36 2.36
CA VAL A 74 3.29 0.10 3.25
C VAL A 74 3.97 1.31 2.60
N SER A 75 3.79 2.48 3.20
CA SER A 75 4.37 3.72 2.68
C SER A 75 5.90 3.74 2.82
N PRO A 76 6.62 4.58 2.04
CA PRO A 76 7.95 5.02 2.45
C PRO A 76 7.85 5.86 3.72
N VAL A 77 8.99 6.30 4.25
CA VAL A 77 9.00 7.32 5.30
C VAL A 77 8.35 8.61 4.76
N LEU A 78 7.37 9.13 5.47
CA LEU A 78 6.60 10.32 5.08
C LEU A 78 6.80 11.45 6.09
N THR A 79 6.90 12.68 5.58
CA THR A 79 6.82 13.90 6.41
C THR A 79 5.39 14.44 6.42
N TYR A 80 5.14 15.50 7.21
CA TYR A 80 3.83 16.18 7.22
C TYR A 80 3.41 16.68 5.84
N ASP A 81 4.36 17.09 5.01
CA ASP A 81 4.10 17.58 3.66
C ASP A 81 3.63 16.46 2.71
N ASP A 82 3.96 15.20 3.02
CA ASP A 82 3.54 14.05 2.24
C ASP A 82 2.13 13.53 2.61
N LEU A 83 1.50 14.04 3.68
CA LEU A 83 0.20 13.54 4.15
C LEU A 83 -0.93 13.76 3.13
N GLU A 84 -0.89 14.83 2.34
CA GLU A 84 -1.88 15.04 1.28
C GLU A 84 -1.69 14.01 0.14
N GLN A 85 -0.44 13.71 -0.23
CA GLN A 85 -0.16 12.66 -1.21
C GLN A 85 -0.62 11.28 -0.71
N LEU A 86 -0.45 10.99 0.59
CA LEU A 86 -0.96 9.75 1.19
C LEU A 86 -2.49 9.68 1.09
N GLN A 87 -3.20 10.78 1.35
CA GLN A 87 -4.65 10.84 1.19
C GLN A 87 -5.08 10.61 -0.28
N GLU A 88 -4.38 11.21 -1.23
CA GLU A 88 -4.62 10.98 -2.66
C GLU A 88 -4.39 9.52 -3.06
N VAL A 89 -3.35 8.87 -2.54
CA VAL A 89 -3.12 7.43 -2.72
C VAL A 89 -4.30 6.61 -2.19
N VAL A 90 -4.80 6.90 -0.99
CA VAL A 90 -5.98 6.22 -0.42
C VAL A 90 -7.22 6.44 -1.28
N ARG A 91 -7.44 7.67 -1.78
CA ARG A 91 -8.55 8.00 -2.70
C ARG A 91 -8.44 7.21 -4.01
N ALA A 92 -7.24 7.10 -4.58
CA ALA A 92 -6.97 6.34 -5.79
C ALA A 92 -7.23 4.84 -5.60
N ILE A 93 -6.78 4.26 -4.48
CA ILE A 93 -7.06 2.86 -4.13
C ILE A 93 -8.58 2.61 -4.03
N ARG A 94 -9.30 3.50 -3.35
CA ARG A 94 -10.77 3.41 -3.25
C ARG A 94 -11.43 3.50 -4.62
N LYS A 95 -10.96 4.39 -5.51
CA LYS A 95 -11.47 4.54 -6.89
C LYS A 95 -11.17 3.31 -7.76
N ALA A 96 -10.03 2.67 -7.57
CA ALA A 96 -9.69 1.39 -8.19
C ALA A 96 -10.57 0.23 -7.67
N GLY A 97 -11.36 0.46 -6.62
CA GLY A 97 -12.29 -0.50 -6.05
C GLY A 97 -11.73 -1.30 -4.88
N GLY A 98 -10.63 -0.85 -4.28
CA GLY A 98 -10.21 -1.31 -2.96
C GLY A 98 -11.31 -1.00 -1.92
N LYS A 99 -11.52 -1.94 -1.01
CA LYS A 99 -12.51 -1.82 0.08
C LYS A 99 -11.85 -2.12 1.41
N ILE A 100 -12.57 -1.81 2.49
CA ILE A 100 -12.21 -2.23 3.85
C ILE A 100 -13.25 -3.21 4.38
N ASN A 101 -12.85 -4.04 5.34
CA ASN A 101 -13.75 -4.82 6.18
C ASN A 101 -13.37 -4.62 7.66
N SER A 102 -13.97 -5.37 8.58
CA SER A 102 -13.72 -5.26 10.02
C SER A 102 -12.31 -5.66 10.47
N GLN A 103 -11.48 -6.22 9.58
CA GLN A 103 -10.08 -6.59 9.87
C GLN A 103 -9.08 -5.56 9.34
N CYS A 104 -9.53 -4.56 8.55
CA CYS A 104 -8.65 -3.52 8.03
C CYS A 104 -8.41 -2.41 9.07
N GLY A 105 -7.23 -1.81 9.04
CA GLY A 105 -6.87 -0.69 9.88
C GLY A 105 -5.99 0.34 9.16
N ILE A 106 -5.40 1.23 9.98
CA ILE A 106 -4.26 2.05 9.61
C ILE A 106 -3.34 1.98 10.82
N HIS A 107 -2.07 1.66 10.59
CA HIS A 107 -1.09 1.52 11.66
C HIS A 107 0.27 2.08 11.25
N ILE A 108 1.18 2.17 12.22
CA ILE A 108 2.54 2.66 12.04
C ILE A 108 3.48 1.45 12.12
N HIS A 109 4.41 1.32 11.17
CA HIS A 109 5.48 0.31 11.19
C HIS A 109 6.69 0.81 11.97
#